data_AF-A0A3M8FST0-F1
#
_entry.id   AF-A0A3M8FST0-F1
#
_cell.length_a   1.000
_cell.length_b   1.000
_cell.length_c   1.000
_cell.angle_alpha   90.00
_cell.angle_beta   90.00
_cell.angle_gamma   90.00
#
_symmetry.space_group_name_H-M   'P 1'
#
loop_
_entity.id
_entity.type
_entity.pdbx_description
1 polymer ?
#
loop_
_entity_poly.entity_id
_entity_poly.type
_entity_poly.pdbx_seq_one_letter_code
_entity_poly.pdbx_strand_id
1 'polypeptide(L)'
;MIRALVLLITASLALAAQAQQAPAGNAHPDAQLVAEQQGVIVNPFGEPGGHNTASPDDKHAFAQLVDLSHLRSAAVFHNGRVKTMGTLAEETVSQLTGKRRYDEPGKPASNGKSLKLKYDPMFTLIDLAIDPVYYIDKPIIAVDFLPARRAFVEIAFPDDGSARERWTKLGRISPAMAVQLGGQIFQTYESDPAYRESIGMIDRRVGLYQNNINNLLMVAPESKQDKWHHLSEWGSDTDLGAISRRLGDAWRAADADAVNTAIADLAAALPAINTAQYPTSKLRVESLYNSLNAFEWGLWLYGFALVALMLAFGTGRKWIIGLGIAFLISAIVMHATGFTLRCLVANRFAIQNQFESMTGLSLFAAIVGGALMLYKKQWLFGAATAGVGFLVLITATQTGVPGKDIQNEAAILNTSVLLKYHVTTVLASYGLIALGFIVSLFYLGTHYMSKMRGADMQPLLAADALGIEEGKPTGVARTLSDLHTAQMSVLQLAFWTLGVGTLLGAWWADHSWGRWWAFDPKETWALVTWIVYLIVIHVRFAGVKNPGLVTAWLSVIGFFIMLWTYFGVNLLLPGLHAYA
;
A
#
# COMPACT_ATOMS: atom_id res chain seq x y z
N MET A 1 -29.34 -30.90 7.40
CA MET A 1 -29.91 -30.00 6.37
C MET A 1 -29.13 -28.69 6.23
N ILE A 2 -28.88 -27.91 7.28
CA ILE A 2 -28.20 -26.59 7.16
C ILE A 2 -26.79 -26.67 6.55
N ARG A 3 -25.96 -27.66 6.90
CA ARG A 3 -24.62 -27.84 6.31
C ARG A 3 -24.64 -28.16 4.81
N ALA A 4 -25.61 -28.95 4.36
CA ALA A 4 -25.76 -29.29 2.94
C ALA A 4 -26.32 -28.11 2.14
N LEU A 5 -27.24 -27.33 2.74
CA LEU A 5 -27.80 -26.13 2.13
C LEU A 5 -26.75 -25.03 1.94
N VAL A 6 -25.88 -24.82 2.94
CA VAL A 6 -24.78 -23.84 2.87
C VAL A 6 -23.76 -24.23 1.79
N LEU A 7 -23.35 -25.50 1.74
CA LEU A 7 -22.42 -25.99 0.71
C LEU A 7 -23.00 -25.92 -0.71
N LEU A 8 -24.29 -26.24 -0.89
CA LEU A 8 -24.97 -26.16 -2.17
C LEU A 8 -25.16 -24.72 -2.65
N ILE A 9 -25.47 -23.78 -1.76
CA ILE A 9 -25.62 -22.36 -2.10
C ILE A 9 -24.26 -21.74 -2.44
N THR A 10 -23.19 -22.08 -1.71
CA THR A 10 -21.84 -21.61 -2.03
C THR A 10 -21.30 -22.17 -3.35
N ALA A 11 -21.64 -23.42 -3.68
CA ALA A 11 -21.18 -24.06 -4.92
C ALA A 11 -21.96 -23.59 -6.15
N SER A 12 -23.27 -23.33 -6.03
CA SER A 12 -24.10 -22.89 -7.15
C SER A 12 -23.88 -21.42 -7.54
N LEU A 13 -23.55 -20.55 -6.58
CA LEU A 13 -23.26 -19.13 -6.83
C LEU A 13 -21.86 -18.91 -7.43
N ALA A 14 -20.91 -19.82 -7.20
CA ALA A 14 -19.55 -19.73 -7.76
C ALA A 14 -19.49 -20.05 -9.28
N LEU A 15 -20.47 -20.79 -9.81
CA LEU A 15 -20.53 -21.21 -11.21
C LEU A 15 -21.11 -20.16 -12.17
N ALA A 16 -21.72 -19.09 -11.65
CA ALA A 16 -22.33 -18.02 -12.47
C ALA A 16 -21.35 -16.92 -12.90
N ALA A 17 -20.09 -16.98 -12.47
CA ALA A 17 -19.04 -16.00 -12.79
C ALA A 17 -18.47 -16.19 -14.20
N GLN A 18 -19.26 -15.92 -15.25
CA GLN A 18 -18.73 -15.73 -16.60
C GLN A 18 -18.16 -14.31 -16.74
N ALA A 19 -16.96 -14.22 -17.32
CA ALA A 19 -16.21 -12.98 -17.47
C ALA A 19 -16.98 -11.93 -18.30
N GLN A 20 -17.44 -10.86 -17.64
CA GLN A 20 -17.96 -9.67 -18.32
C GLN A 20 -16.81 -8.78 -18.80
N GLN A 21 -16.90 -8.31 -20.04
CA GLN A 21 -16.01 -7.27 -20.56
C GLN A 21 -16.32 -5.92 -19.88
N ALA A 22 -15.28 -5.15 -19.59
CA ALA A 22 -15.40 -3.85 -18.96
C ALA A 22 -16.10 -2.83 -19.90
N PRO A 23 -17.08 -2.03 -19.41
CA PRO A 23 -17.75 -1.02 -20.21
C PRO A 23 -16.85 0.19 -20.49
N ALA A 24 -17.19 0.94 -21.54
CA ALA A 24 -16.41 2.02 -22.15
C ALA A 24 -16.06 3.23 -21.23
N GLY A 25 -16.55 3.28 -19.99
CA GLY A 25 -16.24 4.33 -19.01
C GLY A 25 -14.88 4.20 -18.30
N ASN A 26 -14.09 3.19 -18.65
CA ASN A 26 -12.74 2.95 -18.10
C ASN A 26 -11.62 3.71 -18.82
N ALA A 27 -11.95 4.55 -19.81
CA ALA A 27 -10.95 5.39 -20.46
C ALA A 27 -10.43 6.44 -19.46
N HIS A 28 -9.12 6.44 -19.23
CA HIS A 28 -8.44 7.44 -18.43
C HIS A 28 -8.67 8.83 -19.06
N PRO A 29 -9.04 9.89 -18.32
CA PRO A 29 -8.74 11.23 -18.79
C PRO A 29 -7.24 11.28 -19.00
N ASP A 30 -6.77 11.88 -20.09
CA ASP A 30 -5.36 11.95 -20.48
C ASP A 30 -4.49 12.26 -19.25
N ALA A 31 -4.04 11.21 -18.58
CA ALA A 31 -2.93 11.31 -17.67
C ALA A 31 -1.84 11.70 -18.64
N GLN A 32 -1.31 12.91 -18.49
CA GLN A 32 -0.14 13.35 -19.20
C GLN A 32 0.96 12.36 -18.82
N LEU A 33 0.97 11.20 -19.48
CA LEU A 33 2.05 10.26 -19.50
C LEU A 33 3.15 11.11 -20.09
N VAL A 34 4.14 11.43 -19.27
CA VAL A 34 5.20 12.34 -19.68
C VAL A 34 6.01 11.77 -20.87
N ALA A 35 5.73 10.52 -21.25
CA ALA A 35 6.14 9.87 -22.49
C ALA A 35 5.41 10.34 -23.77
N GLU A 36 4.31 11.09 -23.70
CA GLU A 36 3.53 11.58 -24.86
C GLU A 36 3.82 13.05 -25.24
N GLN A 37 4.87 13.67 -24.70
CA GLN A 37 5.34 14.93 -25.29
C GLN A 37 5.88 14.64 -26.70
N GLN A 38 5.13 15.10 -27.71
CA GLN A 38 5.54 15.10 -29.11
C GLN A 38 6.71 16.09 -29.29
N GLY A 39 7.94 15.60 -29.16
CA GLY A 39 9.17 16.35 -29.41
C GLY A 39 10.39 15.69 -28.75
N VAL A 40 11.56 15.79 -29.38
CA VAL A 40 12.82 15.33 -28.77
C VAL A 40 13.14 16.24 -27.59
N ILE A 41 13.00 15.73 -26.35
CA ILE A 41 13.38 16.46 -25.14
C ILE A 41 14.92 16.52 -25.09
N VAL A 42 15.46 17.74 -25.15
CA VAL A 42 16.90 17.98 -24.99
C VAL A 42 17.27 17.82 -23.52
N ASN A 43 18.42 17.21 -23.23
CA ASN A 43 18.87 17.05 -21.86
C ASN A 43 19.23 18.42 -21.23
N PRO A 44 18.52 18.90 -20.18
CA PRO A 44 18.82 20.20 -19.56
C PRO A 44 20.19 20.24 -18.88
N PHE A 45 20.76 19.08 -18.56
CA PHE A 45 22.10 18.94 -18.00
C PHE A 45 23.16 18.74 -19.09
N GLY A 46 22.78 18.75 -20.36
CA GLY A 46 23.67 18.46 -21.48
C GLY A 46 23.78 16.99 -21.84
N GLU A 47 24.30 16.72 -23.04
CA GLU A 47 24.43 15.36 -23.56
C GLU A 47 25.24 14.45 -22.63
N PRO A 48 24.78 13.20 -22.42
CA PRO A 48 25.54 12.19 -21.71
C PRO A 48 26.94 11.99 -22.31
N GLY A 49 27.92 11.71 -21.46
CA GLY A 49 29.25 11.31 -21.94
C GLY A 49 29.19 10.00 -22.74
N GLY A 50 30.03 9.85 -23.77
CA GLY A 50 30.07 8.63 -24.58
C GLY A 50 30.57 7.38 -23.84
N HIS A 51 31.39 7.57 -22.80
CA HIS A 51 31.94 6.51 -21.96
C HIS A 51 32.10 7.02 -20.52
N ASN A 52 31.76 6.20 -19.53
CA ASN A 52 32.10 6.46 -18.13
C ASN A 52 33.17 5.46 -17.65
N THR A 53 34.28 5.99 -17.13
CA THR A 53 35.42 5.24 -16.58
C THR A 53 35.45 5.21 -15.04
N ALA A 54 34.47 5.82 -14.37
CA ALA A 54 34.42 5.89 -12.91
C ALA A 54 34.25 4.49 -12.30
N SER A 55 35.10 4.16 -11.33
CA SER A 55 34.91 2.94 -10.55
C SER A 55 33.70 3.10 -9.60
N PRO A 56 33.07 2.00 -9.17
CA PRO A 56 32.00 2.06 -8.17
C PRO A 56 32.38 2.80 -6.90
N ASP A 57 33.62 2.65 -6.44
CA ASP A 57 34.11 3.31 -5.23
C ASP A 57 34.24 4.82 -5.44
N ASP A 58 34.76 5.27 -6.60
CA ASP A 58 34.90 6.70 -6.92
C ASP A 58 33.53 7.38 -7.08
N LYS A 59 32.60 6.71 -7.78
CA LYS A 59 31.22 7.19 -7.94
C LYS A 59 30.51 7.31 -6.59
N HIS A 60 30.71 6.32 -5.72
CA HIS A 60 30.14 6.34 -4.37
C HIS A 60 30.76 7.43 -3.51
N ALA A 61 32.08 7.65 -3.59
CA ALA A 61 32.77 8.71 -2.86
C ALA A 61 32.24 10.10 -3.29
N PHE A 62 32.12 10.33 -4.60
CA PHE A 62 31.47 11.54 -5.12
C PHE A 62 30.04 11.69 -4.59
N ALA A 63 29.23 10.62 -4.62
CA ALA A 63 27.86 10.64 -4.11
C ALA A 63 27.74 11.00 -2.61
N GLN A 64 28.77 10.73 -1.79
CA GLN A 64 28.77 11.12 -0.37
C GLN A 64 29.07 12.61 -0.16
N LEU A 65 29.68 13.28 -1.13
CA LEU A 65 30.04 14.70 -1.05
C LEU A 65 28.95 15.63 -1.60
N VAL A 66 28.01 15.10 -2.38
CA VAL A 66 26.91 15.87 -2.97
C VAL A 66 25.80 16.10 -1.94
N ASP A 67 25.51 17.35 -1.63
CA ASP A 67 24.39 17.77 -0.79
C ASP A 67 23.12 18.01 -1.62
N LEU A 68 22.16 17.10 -1.48
CA LEU A 68 20.87 17.15 -2.18
C LEU A 68 19.76 17.81 -1.35
N SER A 69 20.06 18.32 -0.14
CA SER A 69 19.07 18.83 0.80
C SER A 69 18.23 19.97 0.22
N HIS A 70 18.88 20.91 -0.48
CA HIS A 70 18.23 22.08 -1.08
C HIS A 70 17.23 21.72 -2.19
N LEU A 71 17.57 20.73 -3.02
CA LEU A 71 16.72 20.34 -4.15
C LEU A 71 15.65 19.32 -3.74
N ARG A 72 15.81 18.60 -2.62
CA ARG A 72 14.87 17.55 -2.18
C ARG A 72 13.43 18.05 -2.05
N SER A 73 13.25 19.28 -1.57
CA SER A 73 11.94 19.92 -1.43
C SER A 73 11.46 20.67 -2.68
N ALA A 74 12.22 20.67 -3.78
CA ALA A 74 11.81 21.32 -5.01
C ALA A 74 10.56 20.65 -5.59
N ALA A 75 9.71 21.46 -6.23
CA ALA A 75 8.48 21.00 -6.84
C ALA A 75 8.78 20.25 -8.15
N VAL A 76 8.05 19.17 -8.37
CA VAL A 76 8.01 18.50 -9.67
C VAL A 76 6.61 17.98 -9.93
N PHE A 77 6.11 18.18 -11.15
CA PHE A 77 4.84 17.64 -11.58
C PHE A 77 5.05 16.26 -12.21
N HIS A 78 4.43 15.24 -11.62
CA HIS A 78 4.57 13.87 -12.10
C HIS A 78 3.29 13.08 -11.81
N ASN A 79 2.83 12.31 -12.80
CA ASN A 79 1.58 11.53 -12.74
C ASN A 79 0.37 12.37 -12.31
N GLY A 80 0.28 13.59 -12.84
CA GLY A 80 -0.88 14.48 -12.69
C GLY A 80 -1.03 15.17 -11.34
N ARG A 81 0.00 15.12 -10.47
CA ARG A 81 0.09 15.95 -9.26
C ARG A 81 1.48 16.56 -9.11
N VAL A 82 1.54 17.66 -8.35
CA VAL A 82 2.82 18.18 -7.86
C VAL A 82 3.27 17.37 -6.65
N LYS A 83 4.54 16.99 -6.64
CA LYS A 83 5.23 16.31 -5.53
C LYS A 83 6.60 16.92 -5.29
N THR A 84 7.29 16.45 -4.24
CA THR A 84 8.69 16.83 -4.00
C THR A 84 9.62 15.99 -4.89
N MET A 85 10.77 16.55 -5.28
CA MET A 85 11.82 15.80 -5.98
C MET A 85 12.29 14.58 -5.18
N GLY A 86 12.33 14.69 -3.84
CA GLY A 86 12.62 13.55 -2.97
C GLY A 86 11.60 12.42 -3.13
N THR A 87 10.31 12.74 -3.18
CA THR A 87 9.25 11.74 -3.42
C THR A 87 9.41 11.09 -4.80
N LEU A 88 9.60 11.90 -5.85
CA LEU A 88 9.80 11.39 -7.21
C LEU A 88 10.98 10.41 -7.27
N ALA A 89 12.10 10.78 -6.65
CA ALA A 89 13.29 9.95 -6.62
C ALA A 89 13.06 8.60 -5.92
N GLU A 90 12.43 8.60 -4.75
CA GLU A 90 12.11 7.36 -4.04
C GLU A 90 11.16 6.45 -4.84
N GLU A 91 10.10 7.02 -5.43
CA GLU A 91 9.14 6.28 -6.25
C GLU A 91 9.83 5.68 -7.49
N THR A 92 10.55 6.50 -8.27
CA THR A 92 11.21 6.06 -9.51
C THR A 92 12.30 5.02 -9.23
N VAL A 93 13.16 5.25 -8.25
CA VAL A 93 14.23 4.30 -7.89
C VAL A 93 13.65 3.01 -7.31
N SER A 94 12.56 3.08 -6.54
CA SER A 94 11.87 1.90 -6.03
C SER A 94 11.24 1.08 -7.16
N GLN A 95 10.60 1.72 -8.12
CA GLN A 95 10.03 1.04 -9.28
C GLN A 95 11.12 0.40 -10.16
N LEU A 96 12.24 1.10 -10.37
CA LEU A 96 13.35 0.64 -11.18
C LEU A 96 14.10 -0.54 -10.52
N THR A 97 14.47 -0.38 -9.25
CA THR A 97 15.40 -1.29 -8.54
C THR A 97 14.72 -2.33 -7.65
N GLY A 98 13.40 -2.22 -7.46
CA GLY A 98 12.64 -3.06 -6.52
C GLY A 98 12.92 -2.73 -5.04
N LYS A 99 13.69 -1.67 -4.77
CA LYS A 99 14.07 -1.23 -3.42
C LYS A 99 14.00 0.29 -3.32
N ARG A 100 13.70 0.82 -2.13
CA ARG A 100 13.72 2.27 -1.85
C ARG A 100 15.00 3.00 -2.28
N ARG A 101 16.13 2.31 -2.40
CA ARG A 101 17.41 2.87 -2.85
C ARG A 101 18.19 1.88 -3.71
N TYR A 102 19.08 2.41 -4.53
CA TYR A 102 20.03 1.61 -5.29
C TYR A 102 21.21 1.19 -4.39
N ASP A 103 21.36 -0.13 -4.24
CA ASP A 103 22.55 -0.74 -3.63
C ASP A 103 23.41 -1.35 -4.76
N GLU A 104 24.61 -0.81 -4.98
CA GLU A 104 25.60 -1.34 -5.93
C GLU A 104 26.57 -2.31 -5.22
N PRO A 105 26.93 -3.44 -5.85
CA PRO A 105 28.00 -4.29 -5.37
C PRO A 105 29.37 -3.60 -5.51
N GLY A 106 30.03 -3.30 -4.39
CA GLY A 106 31.39 -2.79 -4.34
C GLY A 106 32.44 -3.91 -4.30
N LYS A 107 33.71 -3.55 -4.08
CA LYS A 107 34.81 -4.51 -3.99
C LYS A 107 34.53 -5.60 -2.92
N PRO A 108 34.94 -6.86 -3.16
CA PRO A 108 34.86 -7.91 -2.15
C PRO A 108 35.65 -7.51 -0.90
N ALA A 109 35.03 -7.59 0.27
CA ALA A 109 35.76 -7.46 1.53
C ALA A 109 36.63 -8.70 1.79
N SER A 110 37.59 -8.61 2.72
CA SER A 110 38.50 -9.69 3.10
C SER A 110 37.80 -10.99 3.55
N ASN A 111 36.53 -10.90 3.94
CA ASN A 111 35.69 -12.03 4.33
C ASN A 111 34.87 -12.65 3.17
N GLY A 112 35.13 -12.24 1.92
CA GLY A 112 34.46 -12.73 0.72
C GLY A 112 33.07 -12.14 0.46
N LYS A 113 32.54 -11.26 1.34
CA LYS A 113 31.27 -10.55 1.09
C LYS A 113 31.54 -9.21 0.39
N SER A 114 30.85 -8.95 -0.72
CA SER A 114 30.90 -7.63 -1.39
C SER A 114 30.29 -6.54 -0.49
N LEU A 115 31.00 -5.42 -0.34
CA LEU A 115 30.48 -4.23 0.33
C LEU A 115 29.32 -3.68 -0.51
N LYS A 116 28.17 -3.36 0.12
CA LYS A 116 27.06 -2.73 -0.59
C LYS A 116 27.23 -1.21 -0.54
N LEU A 117 27.56 -0.61 -1.67
CA LEU A 117 27.62 0.84 -1.84
C LEU A 117 26.18 1.35 -1.98
N LYS A 118 25.75 2.21 -1.06
CA LYS A 118 24.36 2.67 -0.96
C LYS A 118 24.27 4.08 -1.50
N TYR A 119 23.40 4.30 -2.48
CA TYR A 119 23.16 5.62 -3.03
C TYR A 119 21.90 6.24 -2.45
N ASP A 120 21.89 7.56 -2.31
CA ASP A 120 20.66 8.30 -2.10
C ASP A 120 19.76 8.13 -3.33
N PRO A 121 18.44 7.90 -3.18
CA PRO A 121 17.53 7.77 -4.32
C PRO A 121 17.56 8.98 -5.25
N MET A 122 17.70 10.18 -4.69
CA MET A 122 17.76 11.42 -5.45
C MET A 122 19.08 11.56 -6.20
N PHE A 123 20.19 11.10 -5.62
CA PHE A 123 21.45 10.97 -6.35
C PHE A 123 21.27 10.05 -7.56
N THR A 124 20.70 8.86 -7.33
CA THR A 124 20.49 7.87 -8.39
C THR A 124 19.60 8.42 -9.51
N LEU A 125 18.52 9.14 -9.17
CA LEU A 125 17.60 9.74 -10.14
C LEU A 125 18.32 10.77 -11.02
N ILE A 126 19.06 11.70 -10.42
CA ILE A 126 19.77 12.76 -11.14
C ILE A 126 20.92 12.17 -11.95
N ASP A 127 21.65 11.21 -11.38
CA ASP A 127 22.77 10.54 -12.03
C ASP A 127 22.31 9.73 -13.26
N LEU A 128 21.14 9.10 -13.21
CA LEU A 128 20.53 8.47 -14.37
C LEU A 128 20.17 9.46 -15.49
N ALA A 129 19.86 10.71 -15.15
CA ALA A 129 19.59 11.75 -16.14
C ALA A 129 20.86 12.36 -16.73
N ILE A 130 21.95 12.46 -15.95
CA ILE A 130 23.21 13.10 -16.36
C ILE A 130 24.18 12.10 -17.00
N ASP A 131 24.24 10.90 -16.44
CA ASP A 131 25.21 9.84 -16.76
C ASP A 131 24.56 8.44 -16.75
N PRO A 132 23.57 8.20 -17.64
CA PRO A 132 22.94 6.89 -17.77
C PRO A 132 23.94 5.79 -18.15
N VAL A 133 25.00 6.14 -18.88
CA VAL A 133 26.01 5.20 -19.40
C VAL A 133 26.68 4.40 -18.29
N TYR A 134 26.87 4.98 -17.11
CA TYR A 134 27.39 4.29 -15.93
C TYR A 134 26.62 3.00 -15.58
N TYR A 135 25.31 2.98 -15.84
CA TYR A 135 24.39 1.94 -15.38
C TYR A 135 24.12 0.84 -16.42
N ILE A 136 24.58 0.99 -17.66
CA ILE A 136 24.27 0.09 -18.79
C ILE A 136 24.52 -1.39 -18.46
N ASP A 137 25.62 -1.67 -17.75
CA ASP A 137 26.04 -3.02 -17.35
C ASP A 137 25.84 -3.30 -15.85
N LYS A 138 25.14 -2.42 -15.14
CA LYS A 138 24.94 -2.50 -13.69
C LYS A 138 23.61 -3.16 -13.32
N PRO A 139 23.53 -3.90 -12.21
CA PRO A 139 22.31 -4.57 -11.75
C PRO A 139 21.31 -3.56 -11.17
N ILE A 140 20.63 -2.80 -12.04
CA ILE A 140 19.67 -1.77 -11.63
C ILE A 140 18.21 -2.13 -11.94
N ILE A 141 17.94 -2.95 -12.96
CA ILE A 141 16.57 -3.35 -13.35
C ILE A 141 16.11 -4.53 -12.50
N ALA A 142 15.09 -4.35 -11.65
CA ALA A 142 14.54 -5.46 -10.86
C ALA A 142 13.84 -6.51 -11.72
N VAL A 143 13.95 -7.77 -11.29
CA VAL A 143 13.21 -8.91 -11.86
C VAL A 143 12.64 -9.75 -10.71
N ASP A 144 11.35 -9.55 -10.46
CA ASP A 144 10.65 -10.16 -9.33
C ASP A 144 10.37 -11.65 -9.56
N PHE A 145 10.08 -12.03 -10.81
CA PHE A 145 9.83 -13.40 -11.21
C PHE A 145 11.14 -14.18 -11.38
N LEU A 146 11.42 -15.10 -10.45
CA LEU A 146 12.67 -15.86 -10.41
C LEU A 146 12.97 -16.66 -11.70
N PRO A 147 12.01 -17.36 -12.34
CA PRO A 147 12.27 -18.07 -13.60
C PRO A 147 12.73 -17.14 -14.73
N ALA A 148 12.06 -16.00 -14.95
CA ALA A 148 12.52 -15.01 -15.92
C ALA A 148 13.94 -14.50 -15.59
N ARG A 149 14.22 -14.21 -14.31
CA ARG A 149 15.56 -13.81 -13.88
C ARG A 149 16.63 -14.85 -14.23
N ARG A 150 16.34 -16.14 -14.03
CA ARG A 150 17.26 -17.23 -14.40
C ARG A 150 17.48 -17.29 -15.90
N ALA A 151 16.43 -17.16 -16.71
CA ALA A 151 16.55 -17.15 -18.17
C ALA A 151 17.49 -16.05 -18.67
N PHE A 152 17.35 -14.81 -18.19
CA PHE A 152 18.28 -13.72 -18.52
C PHE A 152 19.73 -14.04 -18.14
N VAL A 153 19.92 -14.56 -16.93
CA VAL A 153 21.25 -14.80 -16.37
C VAL A 153 21.93 -16.01 -17.02
N GLU A 154 21.18 -17.04 -17.40
CA GLU A 154 21.70 -18.21 -18.12
C GLU A 154 22.16 -17.87 -19.53
N ILE A 155 21.39 -17.04 -20.25
CA ILE A 155 21.77 -16.60 -21.60
C ILE A 155 22.94 -15.61 -21.55
N ALA A 156 22.98 -14.71 -20.57
CA ALA A 156 24.06 -13.73 -20.44
C ALA A 156 25.40 -14.34 -19.99
N PHE A 157 25.37 -15.43 -19.22
CA PHE A 157 26.56 -16.06 -18.64
C PHE A 157 26.56 -17.58 -18.85
N PRO A 158 26.67 -18.07 -20.10
CA PRO A 158 26.56 -19.50 -20.41
C PRO A 158 27.63 -20.34 -19.66
N ASP A 159 28.87 -19.84 -19.63
CA ASP A 159 30.03 -20.57 -19.10
C ASP A 159 30.48 -20.12 -17.70
N ASP A 160 29.86 -19.09 -17.11
CA ASP A 160 30.24 -18.55 -15.79
C ASP A 160 29.18 -18.84 -14.71
N GLY A 161 29.29 -20.02 -14.10
CA GLY A 161 28.40 -20.43 -13.00
C GLY A 161 28.45 -19.50 -11.78
N SER A 162 29.61 -18.89 -11.50
CA SER A 162 29.78 -17.97 -10.37
C SER A 162 29.06 -16.64 -10.61
N ALA A 163 29.14 -16.10 -11.84
CA ALA A 163 28.34 -14.96 -12.25
C ALA A 163 26.85 -15.29 -12.20
N ARG A 164 26.43 -16.47 -12.68
CA ARG A 164 25.02 -16.87 -12.62
C ARG A 164 24.46 -16.85 -11.21
N GLU A 165 25.18 -17.44 -10.26
CA GLU A 165 24.77 -17.44 -8.86
C GLU A 165 24.72 -16.01 -8.29
N ARG A 166 25.75 -15.20 -8.56
CA ARG A 166 25.84 -13.80 -8.10
C ARG A 166 24.67 -12.96 -8.61
N TRP A 167 24.43 -12.94 -9.92
CA TRP A 167 23.36 -12.14 -10.54
C TRP A 167 21.96 -12.62 -10.12
N THR A 168 21.77 -13.94 -9.98
CA THR A 168 20.49 -14.48 -9.48
C THR A 168 20.19 -14.03 -8.05
N LYS A 169 21.21 -13.91 -7.19
CA LYS A 169 21.06 -13.41 -5.80
C LYS A 169 20.82 -11.90 -5.72
N LEU A 170 21.27 -11.13 -6.72
CA LEU A 170 21.07 -9.68 -6.75
C LEU A 170 19.61 -9.27 -7.01
N GLY A 171 18.81 -10.17 -7.59
CA GLY A 171 17.41 -9.91 -7.91
C GLY A 171 17.19 -8.93 -9.06
N ARG A 172 18.27 -8.54 -9.75
CA ARG A 172 18.31 -7.47 -10.75
C ARG A 172 19.16 -7.88 -11.96
N ILE A 173 18.86 -7.31 -13.12
CA ILE A 173 19.63 -7.43 -14.37
C ILE A 173 20.10 -6.05 -14.83
N SER A 174 20.99 -6.02 -15.83
CA SER A 174 21.41 -4.76 -16.43
C SER A 174 20.44 -4.28 -17.52
N PRO A 175 20.37 -2.97 -17.79
CA PRO A 175 19.65 -2.42 -18.93
C PRO A 175 20.08 -3.07 -20.25
N ALA A 176 21.39 -3.30 -20.45
CA ALA A 176 21.89 -4.00 -21.63
C ALA A 176 21.32 -5.42 -21.76
N MET A 177 21.33 -6.21 -20.67
CA MET A 177 20.73 -7.55 -20.67
C MET A 177 19.24 -7.50 -21.01
N ALA A 178 18.49 -6.57 -20.42
CA ALA A 178 17.06 -6.42 -20.65
C ALA A 178 16.74 -6.14 -22.12
N VAL A 179 17.44 -5.17 -22.72
CA VAL A 179 17.23 -4.76 -24.12
C VAL A 179 17.70 -5.84 -25.11
N GLN A 180 18.87 -6.44 -24.88
CA GLN A 180 19.45 -7.40 -25.82
C GLN A 180 18.76 -8.77 -25.79
N LEU A 181 18.34 -9.23 -24.60
CA LEU A 181 17.85 -10.60 -24.39
C LEU A 181 16.34 -10.68 -24.20
N GLY A 182 15.67 -9.57 -23.86
CA GLY A 182 14.25 -9.54 -23.52
C GLY A 182 13.35 -10.07 -24.65
N GLY A 183 13.63 -9.68 -25.89
CA GLY A 183 12.86 -10.13 -27.06
C GLY A 183 12.98 -11.65 -27.30
N GLN A 184 14.19 -12.21 -27.16
CA GLN A 184 14.42 -13.65 -27.31
C GLN A 184 13.70 -14.45 -26.22
N ILE A 185 13.78 -13.99 -24.96
CA ILE A 185 13.12 -14.65 -23.82
C ILE A 185 11.60 -14.57 -23.98
N PHE A 186 11.06 -13.41 -24.40
CA PHE A 186 9.64 -13.25 -24.65
C PHE A 186 9.14 -14.24 -25.70
N GLN A 187 9.80 -14.34 -26.85
CA GLN A 187 9.44 -15.28 -27.91
C GLN A 187 9.48 -16.75 -27.45
N THR A 188 10.42 -17.08 -26.56
CA THR A 188 10.55 -18.45 -26.03
C THR A 188 9.43 -18.83 -25.06
N TYR A 189 8.95 -17.88 -24.26
CA TYR A 189 8.00 -18.13 -23.16
C TYR A 189 6.66 -17.39 -23.32
N GLU A 190 6.30 -16.93 -24.52
CA GLU A 190 5.09 -16.12 -24.76
C GLU A 190 3.79 -16.81 -24.33
N SER A 191 3.77 -18.14 -24.35
CA SER A 191 2.61 -18.94 -23.96
C SER A 191 2.37 -18.94 -22.44
N ASP A 192 3.38 -18.60 -21.63
CA ASP A 192 3.26 -18.53 -20.17
C ASP A 192 2.84 -17.12 -19.72
N PRO A 193 1.65 -16.96 -19.12
CA PRO A 193 1.19 -15.66 -18.63
C PRO A 193 2.14 -14.98 -17.64
N ALA A 194 2.83 -15.75 -16.78
CA ALA A 194 3.74 -15.20 -15.77
C ALA A 194 5.01 -14.62 -16.41
N TYR A 195 5.51 -15.24 -17.49
CA TYR A 195 6.60 -14.66 -18.26
C TYR A 195 6.17 -13.39 -18.99
N ARG A 196 4.99 -13.37 -19.61
CA ARG A 196 4.48 -12.16 -20.27
C ARG A 196 4.35 -10.98 -19.30
N GLU A 197 3.79 -11.22 -18.12
CA GLU A 197 3.70 -10.20 -17.07
C GLU A 197 5.09 -9.72 -16.63
N SER A 198 6.01 -10.66 -16.35
CA SER A 198 7.37 -10.33 -15.92
C SER A 198 8.14 -9.53 -16.96
N ILE A 199 8.08 -9.91 -18.24
CA ILE A 199 8.77 -9.19 -19.31
C ILE A 199 8.14 -7.80 -19.47
N GLY A 200 6.81 -7.68 -19.46
CA GLY A 200 6.14 -6.39 -19.51
C GLY A 200 6.51 -5.47 -18.33
N MET A 201 6.77 -6.01 -17.14
CA MET A 201 7.31 -5.24 -16.01
C MET A 201 8.75 -4.78 -16.26
N ILE A 202 9.60 -5.64 -16.83
CA ILE A 202 10.98 -5.29 -17.20
C ILE A 202 10.98 -4.18 -18.25
N ASP A 203 10.17 -4.28 -19.29
CA ASP A 203 10.08 -3.27 -20.34
C ASP A 203 9.65 -1.91 -19.79
N ARG A 204 8.67 -1.88 -18.87
CA ARG A 204 8.29 -0.65 -18.16
C ARG A 204 9.46 -0.06 -17.37
N ARG A 205 10.25 -0.90 -16.68
CA ARG A 205 11.44 -0.46 -15.93
C ARG A 205 12.55 0.06 -16.85
N VAL A 206 12.76 -0.58 -18.00
CA VAL A 206 13.68 -0.10 -19.04
C VAL A 206 13.20 1.26 -19.58
N GLY A 207 11.89 1.42 -19.80
CA GLY A 207 11.30 2.69 -20.18
C GLY A 207 11.53 3.79 -19.14
N LEU A 208 11.42 3.49 -17.84
CA LEU A 208 11.76 4.42 -16.76
C LEU A 208 13.25 4.79 -16.76
N TYR A 209 14.13 3.83 -17.03
CA TYR A 209 15.57 4.07 -17.17
C TYR A 209 15.89 5.00 -18.34
N GLN A 210 15.32 4.73 -19.53
CA GLN A 210 15.60 5.48 -20.76
C GLN A 210 14.97 6.88 -20.75
N ASN A 211 13.74 6.99 -20.24
CA ASN A 211 12.93 8.20 -20.30
C ASN A 211 12.87 8.95 -18.97
N ASN A 212 13.79 8.66 -18.04
CA ASN A 212 13.84 9.29 -16.72
C ASN A 212 13.82 10.82 -16.81
N ILE A 213 14.53 11.36 -17.81
CA ILE A 213 14.68 12.79 -18.01
C ILE A 213 13.36 13.51 -18.24
N ASN A 214 12.37 12.83 -18.85
CA ASN A 214 11.07 13.42 -19.15
C ASN A 214 10.35 13.86 -17.86
N ASN A 215 10.67 13.24 -16.72
CA ASN A 215 10.02 13.53 -15.44
C ASN A 215 10.42 14.88 -14.81
N LEU A 216 11.26 15.70 -15.45
CA LEU A 216 11.77 16.97 -14.91
C LEU A 216 10.85 18.17 -15.23
N LEU A 217 9.54 17.98 -15.09
CA LEU A 217 8.53 19.06 -15.13
C LEU A 217 8.59 19.87 -13.82
N MET A 218 9.62 20.70 -13.68
CA MET A 218 9.99 21.37 -12.43
C MET A 218 9.59 22.84 -12.37
N VAL A 219 9.25 23.45 -13.50
CA VAL A 219 8.89 24.88 -13.53
C VAL A 219 7.38 25.04 -13.46
N ALA A 220 6.94 25.76 -12.43
CA ALA A 220 5.54 26.06 -12.21
C ALA A 220 4.99 26.94 -13.34
N PRO A 221 3.76 26.71 -13.82
CA PRO A 221 3.13 27.55 -14.83
C PRO A 221 2.79 28.95 -14.29
N GLU A 222 2.49 29.88 -15.21
CA GLU A 222 1.99 31.22 -14.88
C GLU A 222 0.56 31.18 -14.31
N SER A 223 -0.31 30.33 -14.88
CA SER A 223 -1.65 30.06 -14.38
C SER A 223 -1.84 28.60 -13.96
N LYS A 224 -2.80 28.35 -13.05
CA LYS A 224 -3.17 27.01 -12.60
C LYS A 224 -3.80 26.14 -13.68
N GLN A 225 -4.30 26.74 -14.76
CA GLN A 225 -4.86 26.00 -15.90
C GLN A 225 -3.79 25.54 -16.89
N ASP A 226 -2.59 26.13 -16.83
CA ASP A 226 -1.53 25.81 -17.77
C ASP A 226 -0.73 24.58 -17.31
N LYS A 227 0.00 24.01 -18.26
CA LYS A 227 0.83 22.83 -18.02
C LYS A 227 2.11 23.23 -17.29
N TRP A 228 2.59 22.35 -16.42
CA TRP A 228 3.95 22.47 -15.91
C TRP A 228 4.94 22.31 -17.05
N HIS A 229 6.05 23.05 -16.94
CA HIS A 229 7.05 23.12 -17.99
C HIS A 229 8.28 22.29 -17.62
N HIS A 230 8.88 21.70 -18.65
CA HIS A 230 10.08 20.90 -18.51
C HIS A 230 11.31 21.81 -18.37
N LEU A 231 12.29 21.40 -17.55
CA LEU A 231 13.51 22.19 -17.32
C LEU A 231 14.27 22.53 -18.62
N SER A 232 14.19 21.66 -19.63
CA SER A 232 14.83 21.86 -20.94
C SER A 232 14.23 22.99 -21.78
N GLU A 233 13.03 23.48 -21.45
CA GLU A 233 12.42 24.62 -22.14
C GLU A 233 13.20 25.91 -21.87
N TRP A 234 14.00 25.95 -20.79
CA TRP A 234 14.95 27.01 -20.49
C TRP A 234 16.32 26.68 -21.09
N GLY A 235 16.54 27.13 -22.32
CA GLY A 235 17.82 26.98 -23.01
C GLY A 235 19.00 27.57 -22.23
N SER A 236 20.23 27.16 -22.58
CA SER A 236 21.47 27.55 -21.89
C SER A 236 21.71 29.05 -21.80
N ASP A 237 21.05 29.84 -22.66
CA ASP A 237 21.17 31.29 -22.69
C ASP A 237 20.32 31.99 -21.61
N THR A 238 19.44 31.25 -20.93
CA THR A 238 18.68 31.73 -19.78
C THR A 238 19.40 31.40 -18.47
N ASP A 239 19.16 32.18 -17.41
CA ASP A 239 19.76 31.93 -16.09
C ASP A 239 19.50 30.50 -15.60
N LEU A 240 18.27 30.00 -15.71
CA LEU A 240 17.89 28.66 -15.29
C LEU A 240 18.57 27.56 -16.12
N GLY A 241 18.62 27.74 -17.44
CA GLY A 241 19.29 26.82 -18.35
C GLY A 241 20.80 26.78 -18.14
N ALA A 242 21.42 27.94 -17.90
CA ALA A 242 22.85 28.03 -17.56
C ALA A 242 23.17 27.31 -16.25
N ILE A 243 22.34 27.47 -15.21
CA ILE A 243 22.47 26.75 -13.94
C ILE A 243 22.38 25.23 -14.17
N SER A 244 21.38 24.78 -14.94
CA SER A 244 21.16 23.36 -15.25
C SER A 244 22.34 22.77 -16.02
N ARG A 245 22.85 23.49 -17.01
CA ARG A 245 24.02 23.08 -17.79
C ARG A 245 25.26 22.96 -16.90
N ARG A 246 25.52 23.96 -16.06
CA ARG A 246 26.64 23.96 -15.10
C ARG A 246 26.54 22.79 -14.13
N LEU A 247 25.34 22.45 -13.64
CA LEU A 247 25.13 21.27 -12.80
C LEU A 247 25.56 19.99 -13.53
N GLY A 248 25.14 19.80 -14.78
CA GLY A 248 25.52 18.63 -15.57
C GLY A 248 27.01 18.52 -15.84
N ASP A 249 27.65 19.64 -16.21
CA ASP A 249 29.09 19.68 -16.48
C ASP A 249 29.92 19.42 -15.21
N ALA A 250 29.56 20.04 -14.08
CA ALA A 250 30.20 19.79 -12.79
C ALA A 250 30.02 18.34 -12.32
N TRP A 251 28.83 17.77 -12.52
CA TRP A 251 28.52 16.39 -12.14
C TRP A 251 29.34 15.38 -12.94
N ARG A 252 29.47 15.57 -14.26
CA ARG A 252 30.34 14.74 -15.11
C ARG A 252 31.82 14.90 -14.76
N ALA A 253 32.23 16.07 -14.30
CA ALA A 253 33.58 16.31 -13.79
C ALA A 253 33.83 15.76 -12.38
N ALA A 254 32.80 15.20 -11.71
CA ALA A 254 32.83 14.78 -10.31
C ALA A 254 33.27 15.90 -9.33
N ASP A 255 32.98 17.15 -9.66
CA ASP A 255 33.26 18.33 -8.82
C ASP A 255 32.09 18.58 -7.86
N ALA A 256 32.20 18.04 -6.64
CA ALA A 256 31.14 18.10 -5.64
C ALA A 256 30.82 19.54 -5.21
N ASP A 257 31.81 20.42 -5.11
CA ASP A 257 31.61 21.81 -4.65
C ASP A 257 30.82 22.62 -5.71
N ALA A 258 31.20 22.47 -6.98
CA ALA A 258 30.47 23.09 -8.08
C ALA A 258 29.06 22.50 -8.23
N VAL A 259 28.88 21.19 -8.02
CA VAL A 259 27.56 20.54 -8.00
C VAL A 259 26.70 21.11 -6.88
N ASN A 260 27.22 21.18 -5.65
CA ASN A 260 26.47 21.69 -4.49
C ASN A 260 26.04 23.14 -4.69
N THR A 261 26.91 23.97 -5.28
CA THR A 261 26.59 25.35 -5.64
C THR A 261 25.48 25.41 -6.68
N ALA A 262 25.58 24.62 -7.76
CA ALA A 262 24.56 24.60 -8.81
C ALA A 262 23.21 24.04 -8.34
N ILE A 263 23.20 23.07 -7.42
CA ILE A 263 21.99 22.56 -6.76
C ILE A 263 21.31 23.65 -5.93
N ALA A 264 22.08 24.41 -5.13
CA ALA A 264 21.55 25.50 -4.33
C ALA A 264 20.95 26.62 -5.21
N ASP A 265 21.66 26.99 -6.28
CA ASP A 265 21.18 27.99 -7.24
C ASP A 265 19.91 27.53 -7.97
N LEU A 266 19.85 26.26 -8.40
CA LEU A 266 18.66 25.70 -9.05
C LEU A 266 17.45 25.69 -8.10
N ALA A 267 17.67 25.28 -6.85
CA ALA A 267 16.62 25.26 -5.83
C ALA A 267 16.10 26.66 -5.48
N ALA A 268 16.95 27.70 -5.58
CA ALA A 268 16.57 29.09 -5.38
C ALA A 268 15.86 29.70 -6.61
N ALA A 269 16.26 29.30 -7.83
CA ALA A 269 15.69 29.82 -9.08
C ALA A 269 14.26 29.32 -9.34
N LEU A 270 13.97 28.03 -9.09
CA LEU A 270 12.66 27.43 -9.44
C LEU A 270 11.45 28.16 -8.82
N PRO A 271 11.43 28.51 -7.51
CA PRO A 271 10.33 29.26 -6.91
C PRO A 271 10.25 30.73 -7.36
N ALA A 272 11.35 31.28 -7.88
CA ALA A 272 11.43 32.69 -8.27
C ALA A 272 10.77 32.98 -9.64
N ILE A 273 10.65 31.97 -10.51
CA ILE A 273 10.05 32.14 -11.85
C ILE A 273 8.57 32.52 -11.75
N ASN A 274 7.77 31.68 -11.07
CA ASN A 274 6.33 31.86 -10.91
C ASN A 274 5.92 31.76 -9.44
N THR A 275 6.38 32.71 -8.63
CA THR A 275 6.25 32.70 -7.16
C THR A 275 4.81 32.53 -6.68
N ALA A 276 3.84 33.14 -7.37
CA ALA A 276 2.43 33.06 -6.99
C ALA A 276 1.83 31.65 -7.14
N GLN A 277 2.35 30.84 -8.07
CA GLN A 277 1.85 29.48 -8.34
C GLN A 277 2.70 28.39 -7.68
N TYR A 278 3.90 28.71 -7.20
CA TYR A 278 4.80 27.74 -6.63
C TYR A 278 4.23 27.14 -5.31
N PRO A 279 4.04 25.80 -5.21
CA PRO A 279 3.18 25.20 -4.18
C PRO A 279 3.91 24.89 -2.85
N THR A 280 4.61 25.87 -2.28
CA THR A 280 5.47 25.69 -1.08
C THR A 280 4.77 25.00 0.09
N SER A 281 3.53 25.40 0.42
CA SER A 281 2.78 24.79 1.54
C SER A 281 2.45 23.32 1.29
N LYS A 282 2.10 22.94 0.06
CA LYS A 282 1.81 21.54 -0.29
C LYS A 282 3.06 20.67 -0.17
N LEU A 283 4.21 21.17 -0.63
CA LEU A 283 5.49 20.46 -0.55
C LEU A 283 5.91 20.22 0.90
N ARG A 284 5.67 21.17 1.81
CA ARG A 284 5.93 21.00 3.25
C ARG A 284 5.06 19.90 3.87
N VAL A 285 3.77 19.87 3.53
CA VAL A 285 2.86 18.82 4.01
C VAL A 285 3.30 17.43 3.52
N GLU A 286 3.72 17.33 2.27
CA GLU A 286 4.24 16.07 1.72
C GLU A 286 5.57 15.64 2.35
N SER A 287 6.50 16.58 2.56
CA SER A 287 7.75 16.32 3.28
C SER A 287 7.48 15.85 4.72
N LEU A 288 6.50 16.45 5.41
CA LEU A 288 6.07 15.99 6.73
C LEU A 288 5.46 14.58 6.68
N TYR A 289 4.60 14.31 5.70
CA TYR A 289 4.01 12.98 5.50
C TYR A 289 5.08 11.88 5.33
N ASN A 290 6.07 12.13 4.46
CA ASN A 290 7.14 11.18 4.18
C ASN A 290 8.10 11.00 5.36
N SER A 291 8.44 12.09 6.07
CA SER A 291 9.36 12.02 7.21
C SER A 291 8.75 11.36 8.44
N LEU A 292 7.44 11.58 8.70
CA LEU A 292 6.76 10.99 9.85
C LEU A 292 6.64 9.46 9.75
N ASN A 293 6.58 8.88 8.54
CA ASN A 293 6.36 7.44 8.33
C ASN A 293 5.25 6.87 9.24
N ALA A 294 4.15 7.61 9.36
CA ALA A 294 3.15 7.41 10.39
C ALA A 294 2.52 6.00 10.38
N PHE A 295 2.36 5.38 9.22
CA PHE A 295 1.83 4.01 9.12
C PHE A 295 2.82 2.95 9.64
N GLU A 296 4.13 3.11 9.41
CA GLU A 296 5.16 2.18 9.93
C GLU A 296 5.32 2.33 11.44
N TRP A 297 5.35 3.54 11.98
CA TRP A 297 5.37 3.75 13.44
C TRP A 297 4.05 3.34 14.09
N GLY A 298 2.91 3.65 13.47
CA GLY A 298 1.59 3.23 13.91
C GLY A 298 1.46 1.71 14.01
N LEU A 299 2.00 0.98 13.03
CA LEU A 299 2.09 -0.49 13.07
C LEU A 299 2.80 -0.97 14.35
N TRP A 300 3.99 -0.47 14.64
CA TRP A 300 4.74 -0.88 15.83
C TRP A 300 4.03 -0.50 17.13
N LEU A 301 3.44 0.70 17.19
CA LEU A 301 2.65 1.13 18.34
C LEU A 301 1.43 0.24 18.59
N TYR A 302 0.71 -0.18 17.54
CA TYR A 302 -0.36 -1.18 17.68
C TYR A 302 0.18 -2.54 18.13
N GLY A 303 1.34 -2.97 17.61
CA GLY A 303 2.00 -4.20 18.04
C GLY A 303 2.36 -4.18 19.53
N PHE A 304 2.98 -3.09 20.02
CA PHE A 304 3.30 -2.93 21.43
C PHE A 304 2.04 -2.83 22.30
N ALA A 305 1.01 -2.14 21.85
CA ALA A 305 -0.29 -2.09 22.53
C ALA A 305 -0.91 -3.48 22.65
N LEU A 306 -0.90 -4.27 21.57
CA LEU A 306 -1.43 -5.64 21.56
C LEU A 306 -0.68 -6.53 22.55
N VAL A 307 0.64 -6.55 22.48
CA VAL A 307 1.48 -7.37 23.38
C VAL A 307 1.28 -6.95 24.83
N ALA A 308 1.31 -5.65 25.14
CA ALA A 308 1.11 -5.15 26.49
C ALA A 308 -0.28 -5.54 27.04
N LEU A 309 -1.35 -5.33 26.28
CA LEU A 309 -2.70 -5.66 26.73
C LEU A 309 -2.91 -7.18 26.86
N MET A 310 -2.33 -8.00 25.99
CA MET A 310 -2.35 -9.46 26.15
C MET A 310 -1.57 -9.94 27.38
N LEU A 311 -0.40 -9.36 27.66
CA LEU A 311 0.34 -9.64 28.89
C LEU A 311 -0.41 -9.18 30.14
N ALA A 312 -1.11 -8.04 30.06
CA ALA A 312 -1.97 -7.57 31.14
C ALA A 312 -3.14 -8.54 31.40
N PHE A 313 -3.70 -9.18 30.36
CA PHE A 313 -4.70 -10.24 30.50
C PHE A 313 -4.18 -11.41 31.32
N GLY A 314 -2.99 -11.89 31.00
CA GLY A 314 -2.39 -13.05 31.68
C GLY A 314 -1.89 -12.76 33.09
N THR A 315 -1.39 -11.54 33.34
CA THR A 315 -0.71 -11.18 34.59
C THR A 315 -1.57 -10.37 35.59
N GLY A 316 -2.65 -9.74 35.14
CA GLY A 316 -3.51 -8.87 35.96
C GLY A 316 -2.85 -7.56 36.43
N ARG A 317 -1.63 -7.24 35.95
CA ARG A 317 -0.87 -6.07 36.40
C ARG A 317 -1.44 -4.77 35.80
N LYS A 318 -1.99 -3.91 36.66
CA LYS A 318 -2.65 -2.64 36.26
C LYS A 318 -1.74 -1.66 35.50
N TRP A 319 -0.45 -1.60 35.83
CA TRP A 319 0.49 -0.70 35.13
C TRP A 319 0.70 -1.11 33.67
N ILE A 320 0.64 -2.41 33.36
CA ILE A 320 0.75 -2.93 31.99
C ILE A 320 -0.49 -2.54 31.17
N ILE A 321 -1.68 -2.53 31.81
CA ILE A 321 -2.91 -2.02 31.17
C ILE A 321 -2.74 -0.55 30.80
N GLY A 322 -2.25 0.28 31.73
CA GLY A 322 -2.00 1.71 31.49
C GLY A 322 -1.02 1.93 30.33
N LEU A 323 0.08 1.17 30.30
CA LEU A 323 1.06 1.21 29.22
C LEU A 323 0.45 0.79 27.87
N GLY A 324 -0.33 -0.30 27.85
CA GLY A 324 -0.98 -0.79 26.64
C GLY A 324 -2.01 0.20 26.08
N ILE A 325 -2.77 0.88 26.95
CA ILE A 325 -3.71 1.95 26.55
C ILE A 325 -2.94 3.16 26.02
N ALA A 326 -1.83 3.55 26.65
CA ALA A 326 -1.01 4.67 26.18
C ALA A 326 -0.44 4.40 24.77
N PHE A 327 0.08 3.19 24.52
CA PHE A 327 0.50 2.78 23.18
C PHE A 327 -0.66 2.77 22.19
N LEU A 328 -1.84 2.27 22.58
CA LEU A 328 -3.02 2.24 21.71
C LEU A 328 -3.45 3.65 21.29
N ILE A 329 -3.55 4.59 22.23
CA ILE A 329 -3.91 5.98 21.94
C ILE A 329 -2.87 6.60 21.00
N SER A 330 -1.58 6.40 21.29
CA SER A 330 -0.49 6.87 20.43
C SER A 330 -0.57 6.27 19.02
N ALA A 331 -0.91 4.99 18.91
CA ALA A 331 -1.10 4.30 17.63
C ALA A 331 -2.26 4.90 16.83
N ILE A 332 -3.42 5.15 17.47
CA ILE A 332 -4.59 5.74 16.82
C ILE A 332 -4.28 7.15 16.35
N VAL A 333 -3.64 7.98 17.18
CA VAL A 333 -3.25 9.36 16.82
C VAL A 333 -2.25 9.36 15.67
N MET A 334 -1.22 8.52 15.73
CA MET A 334 -0.24 8.40 14.65
C MET A 334 -0.90 7.94 13.35
N HIS A 335 -1.75 6.91 13.42
CA HIS A 335 -2.47 6.39 12.26
C HIS A 335 -3.42 7.44 11.65
N ALA A 336 -4.20 8.14 12.48
CA ALA A 336 -5.08 9.22 12.04
C ALA A 336 -4.28 10.35 11.38
N THR A 337 -3.14 10.74 11.96
CA THR A 337 -2.26 11.77 11.40
C THR A 337 -1.74 11.36 10.02
N GLY A 338 -1.27 10.12 9.88
CA GLY A 338 -0.81 9.58 8.59
C GLY A 338 -1.91 9.56 7.53
N PHE A 339 -3.11 9.14 7.90
CA PHE A 339 -4.27 9.11 7.01
C PHE A 339 -4.71 10.52 6.59
N THR A 340 -4.81 11.46 7.54
CA THR A 340 -5.15 12.87 7.26
C THR A 340 -4.12 13.53 6.37
N LEU A 341 -2.82 13.37 6.66
CA LEU A 341 -1.75 13.91 5.82
C LEU A 341 -1.82 13.32 4.41
N ARG A 342 -2.11 12.03 4.27
CA ARG A 342 -2.30 11.40 2.96
C ARG A 342 -3.47 12.02 2.20
N CYS A 343 -4.61 12.25 2.85
CA CYS A 343 -5.75 12.94 2.22
C CYS A 343 -5.38 14.37 1.75
N LEU A 344 -4.60 15.10 2.54
CA LEU A 344 -4.14 16.45 2.20
C LEU A 344 -3.17 16.44 1.01
N VAL A 345 -2.19 15.52 0.99
CA VAL A 345 -1.24 15.38 -0.11
C VAL A 345 -1.93 14.95 -1.40
N ALA A 346 -2.86 13.98 -1.30
CA ALA A 346 -3.61 13.48 -2.45
C ALA A 346 -4.71 14.46 -2.91
N ASN A 347 -5.05 15.50 -2.13
CA ASN A 347 -6.20 16.39 -2.33
C ASN A 347 -7.54 15.65 -2.51
N ARG A 348 -7.68 14.49 -1.86
CA ARG A 348 -8.85 13.61 -1.95
C ARG A 348 -9.00 12.77 -0.70
N PHE A 349 -10.18 12.19 -0.52
CA PHE A 349 -10.38 11.18 0.52
C PHE A 349 -9.67 9.89 0.11
N ALA A 350 -8.61 9.53 0.84
CA ALA A 350 -7.66 8.48 0.46
C ALA A 350 -8.22 7.08 0.76
N ILE A 351 -9.18 6.61 -0.04
CA ILE A 351 -9.81 5.27 0.05
C ILE A 351 -9.89 4.53 -1.30
N GLN A 352 -9.17 5.01 -2.32
CA GLN A 352 -9.48 4.66 -3.71
C GLN A 352 -8.61 3.55 -4.30
N ASN A 353 -7.49 3.23 -3.65
CA ASN A 353 -6.68 2.05 -3.97
C ASN A 353 -6.61 1.10 -2.78
N GLN A 354 -6.04 -0.07 -2.99
CA GLN A 354 -5.96 -1.12 -1.98
C GLN A 354 -5.23 -0.66 -0.71
N PHE A 355 -4.07 0.00 -0.84
CA PHE A 355 -3.35 0.53 0.31
C PHE A 355 -4.18 1.53 1.12
N GLU A 356 -4.79 2.49 0.43
CA GLU A 356 -5.64 3.53 1.00
C GLU A 356 -6.86 2.97 1.73
N SER A 357 -7.60 2.08 1.07
CA SER A 357 -8.78 1.46 1.64
C SER A 357 -8.45 0.62 2.88
N MET A 358 -7.31 -0.10 2.89
CA MET A 358 -6.83 -0.83 4.07
C MET A 358 -6.51 0.10 5.26
N THR A 359 -5.80 1.21 5.01
CA THR A 359 -5.50 2.19 6.07
C THR A 359 -6.78 2.86 6.60
N GLY A 360 -7.71 3.25 5.72
CA GLY A 360 -8.99 3.84 6.11
C GLY A 360 -9.88 2.89 6.91
N LEU A 361 -10.03 1.64 6.46
CA LEU A 361 -10.76 0.58 7.15
C LEU A 361 -10.23 0.35 8.57
N SER A 362 -8.90 0.21 8.70
CA SER A 362 -8.30 -0.09 9.99
C SER A 362 -8.35 1.10 10.94
N LEU A 363 -8.27 2.33 10.43
CA LEU A 363 -8.49 3.53 11.24
C LEU A 363 -9.94 3.59 11.75
N PHE A 364 -10.93 3.32 10.89
CA PHE A 364 -12.34 3.27 11.31
C PHE A 364 -12.57 2.19 12.38
N ALA A 365 -12.07 0.97 12.14
CA ALA A 365 -12.13 -0.11 13.12
C ALA A 365 -11.45 0.29 14.44
N ALA A 366 -10.34 1.04 14.37
CA ALA A 366 -9.61 1.50 15.53
C ALA A 366 -10.42 2.52 16.37
N ILE A 367 -11.10 3.45 15.71
CA ILE A 367 -11.98 4.44 16.35
C ILE A 367 -13.16 3.75 17.03
N VAL A 368 -13.84 2.84 16.32
CA VAL A 368 -14.99 2.10 16.89
C VAL A 368 -14.56 1.20 18.05
N GLY A 369 -13.47 0.45 17.89
CA GLY A 369 -12.93 -0.41 18.95
C GLY A 369 -12.47 0.37 20.18
N GLY A 370 -11.85 1.54 19.98
CA GLY A 370 -11.52 2.49 21.05
C GLY A 370 -12.76 3.04 21.76
N ALA A 371 -13.80 3.41 21.01
CA ALA A 371 -15.07 3.86 21.59
C ALA A 371 -15.75 2.75 22.42
N LEU A 372 -15.72 1.49 21.94
CA LEU A 372 -16.23 0.34 22.68
C LEU A 372 -15.44 0.09 23.97
N MET A 373 -14.11 0.22 23.94
CA MET A 373 -13.26 0.13 25.12
C MET A 373 -13.70 1.12 26.21
N LEU A 374 -13.96 2.38 25.82
CA LEU A 374 -14.41 3.43 26.74
C LEU A 374 -15.84 3.18 27.25
N TYR A 375 -16.77 2.86 26.34
CA TYR A 375 -18.18 2.65 26.68
C TYR A 375 -18.39 1.44 27.59
N LYS A 376 -17.75 0.31 27.29
CA LYS A 376 -17.84 -0.92 28.10
C LYS A 376 -16.89 -0.92 29.30
N LYS A 377 -15.99 0.07 29.40
CA LYS A 377 -14.93 0.15 30.41
C LYS A 377 -14.10 -1.14 30.48
N GLN A 378 -13.78 -1.69 29.29
CA GLN A 378 -13.06 -2.95 29.15
C GLN A 378 -11.92 -2.83 28.16
N TRP A 379 -10.70 -2.91 28.68
CA TRP A 379 -9.46 -2.76 27.93
C TRP A 379 -9.22 -3.89 26.92
N LEU A 380 -9.92 -5.03 27.03
CA LEU A 380 -9.84 -6.14 26.06
C LEU A 380 -10.34 -5.73 24.68
N PHE A 381 -11.27 -4.78 24.59
CA PHE A 381 -11.64 -4.15 23.31
C PHE A 381 -10.51 -3.33 22.73
N GLY A 382 -9.70 -2.68 23.57
CA GLY A 382 -8.46 -2.03 23.16
C GLY A 382 -7.45 -3.03 22.60
N ALA A 383 -7.35 -4.22 23.18
CA ALA A 383 -6.50 -5.28 22.63
C ALA A 383 -7.01 -5.76 21.26
N ALA A 384 -8.33 -5.85 21.07
CA ALA A 384 -8.91 -6.25 19.79
C ALA A 384 -8.67 -5.19 18.71
N THR A 385 -8.84 -3.93 19.09
CA THR A 385 -8.50 -2.74 18.30
C THR A 385 -7.04 -2.77 17.86
N ALA A 386 -6.12 -3.04 18.80
CA ALA A 386 -4.70 -3.17 18.52
C ALA A 386 -4.39 -4.33 17.58
N GLY A 387 -5.08 -5.47 17.74
CA GLY A 387 -4.98 -6.62 16.85
C GLY A 387 -5.36 -6.29 15.42
N VAL A 388 -6.50 -5.63 15.20
CA VAL A 388 -6.93 -5.20 13.85
C VAL A 388 -5.95 -4.19 13.26
N GLY A 389 -5.58 -3.15 14.01
CA GLY A 389 -4.64 -2.12 13.55
C GLY A 389 -3.30 -2.70 13.15
N PHE A 390 -2.74 -3.60 13.97
CA PHE A 390 -1.49 -4.29 13.67
C PHE A 390 -1.61 -5.17 12.42
N LEU A 391 -2.61 -6.06 12.35
CA LEU A 391 -2.78 -7.01 11.24
C LEU A 391 -3.02 -6.31 9.90
N VAL A 392 -3.79 -5.23 9.89
CA VAL A 392 -4.07 -4.51 8.63
C VAL A 392 -2.86 -3.68 8.20
N LEU A 393 -2.22 -2.95 9.13
CA LEU A 393 -1.05 -2.13 8.76
C LEU A 393 0.17 -2.96 8.41
N ILE A 394 0.39 -4.13 9.03
CA ILE A 394 1.50 -5.01 8.64
C ILE A 394 1.28 -5.52 7.22
N THR A 395 0.05 -5.88 6.89
CA THR A 395 -0.30 -6.32 5.53
C THR A 395 -0.10 -5.16 4.56
N ALA A 396 -0.70 -4.00 4.81
CA ALA A 396 -0.59 -2.82 3.94
C ALA A 396 0.85 -2.36 3.71
N THR A 397 1.72 -2.44 4.72
CA THR A 397 3.10 -1.90 4.64
C THR A 397 4.15 -2.92 4.23
N GLN A 398 3.96 -4.22 4.54
CA GLN A 398 5.01 -5.24 4.38
C GLN A 398 4.75 -6.25 3.25
N THR A 399 3.52 -6.40 2.74
CA THR A 399 3.21 -7.42 1.72
C THR A 399 3.22 -6.87 0.29
N GLY A 400 3.72 -5.66 0.06
CA GLY A 400 3.83 -5.06 -1.27
C GLY A 400 2.47 -4.75 -1.92
N VAL A 401 1.47 -4.39 -1.11
CA VAL A 401 0.13 -4.04 -1.61
C VAL A 401 0.20 -2.88 -2.62
N PRO A 402 -0.45 -2.99 -3.79
CA PRO A 402 -0.50 -1.90 -4.77
C PRO A 402 -1.09 -0.60 -4.21
N GLY A 403 -0.65 0.54 -4.76
CA GLY A 403 -1.19 1.87 -4.40
C GLY A 403 -0.53 2.55 -3.20
N LYS A 404 0.61 2.05 -2.72
CA LYS A 404 1.41 2.74 -1.68
C LYS A 404 1.80 4.16 -2.13
N ASP A 405 2.25 4.30 -3.37
CA ASP A 405 2.57 5.60 -3.98
C ASP A 405 1.28 6.36 -4.32
N ILE A 406 1.29 7.67 -4.05
CA ILE A 406 0.11 8.52 -4.29
C ILE A 406 0.05 8.86 -5.78
N GLN A 407 -0.84 8.17 -6.49
CA GLN A 407 -1.17 8.39 -7.89
C GLN A 407 -2.55 9.05 -8.04
N ASN A 408 -2.83 9.52 -9.26
CA ASN A 408 -4.14 10.06 -9.63
C ASN A 408 -5.25 9.02 -9.50
N GLU A 409 -6.47 9.51 -9.22
CA GLU A 409 -7.66 8.68 -9.14
C GLU A 409 -7.93 7.99 -10.49
N ALA A 410 -8.32 6.72 -10.49
CA ALA A 410 -8.90 6.13 -11.68
C ALA A 410 -10.16 6.92 -12.07
N ALA A 411 -10.33 7.20 -13.37
CA ALA A 411 -11.37 8.08 -13.91
C ALA A 411 -12.75 7.85 -13.29
N ILE A 412 -13.13 6.57 -13.20
CA ILE A 412 -14.43 6.12 -12.72
C ILE A 412 -14.67 6.38 -11.23
N LEU A 413 -13.61 6.53 -10.42
CA LEU A 413 -13.72 6.87 -9.00
C LEU A 413 -13.99 8.35 -8.75
N ASN A 414 -13.75 9.20 -9.76
CA ASN A 414 -13.99 10.63 -9.66
C ASN A 414 -15.39 11.03 -10.17
N THR A 415 -16.09 10.17 -10.92
CA THR A 415 -17.35 10.53 -11.59
C THR A 415 -18.57 10.58 -10.67
N SER A 416 -18.54 9.93 -9.50
CA SER A 416 -19.74 9.84 -8.64
C SER A 416 -19.47 9.95 -7.15
N VAL A 417 -20.18 10.88 -6.51
CA VAL A 417 -20.26 10.99 -5.05
C VAL A 417 -20.89 9.75 -4.43
N LEU A 418 -21.82 9.10 -5.13
CA LEU A 418 -22.50 7.89 -4.66
C LEU A 418 -21.52 6.72 -4.49
N LEU A 419 -20.54 6.59 -5.40
CA LEU A 419 -19.47 5.60 -5.29
C LEU A 419 -18.62 5.84 -4.03
N LYS A 420 -18.31 7.10 -3.72
CA LYS A 420 -17.55 7.45 -2.50
C LYS A 420 -18.30 7.03 -1.24
N TYR A 421 -19.61 7.24 -1.18
CA TYR A 421 -20.44 6.76 -0.06
C TYR A 421 -20.54 5.24 0.00
N HIS A 422 -20.75 4.57 -1.14
CA HIS A 422 -20.76 3.12 -1.24
C HIS A 422 -19.46 2.51 -0.67
N VAL A 423 -18.31 2.89 -1.24
CA VAL A 423 -17.01 2.33 -0.86
C VAL A 423 -16.72 2.62 0.61
N THR A 424 -16.92 3.84 1.09
CA THR A 424 -16.70 4.18 2.51
C THR A 424 -17.56 3.33 3.44
N THR A 425 -18.83 3.12 3.08
CA THR A 425 -19.76 2.32 3.89
C THR A 425 -19.36 0.84 3.90
N VAL A 426 -18.97 0.27 2.75
CA VAL A 426 -18.47 -1.11 2.68
C VAL A 426 -17.18 -1.27 3.48
N LEU A 427 -16.22 -0.35 3.36
CA LEU A 427 -14.97 -0.37 4.14
C LEU A 427 -15.22 -0.25 5.65
N ALA A 428 -16.18 0.60 6.06
CA ALA A 428 -16.60 0.68 7.45
C ALA A 428 -17.12 -0.68 7.95
N SER A 429 -17.95 -1.37 7.15
CA SER A 429 -18.47 -2.69 7.47
C SER A 429 -17.36 -3.76 7.58
N TYR A 430 -16.39 -3.74 6.67
CA TYR A 430 -15.26 -4.68 6.69
C TYR A 430 -14.37 -4.44 7.92
N GLY A 431 -14.20 -3.17 8.34
CA GLY A 431 -13.50 -2.83 9.58
C GLY A 431 -14.20 -3.41 10.82
N LEU A 432 -15.54 -3.35 10.85
CA LEU A 432 -16.34 -3.95 11.92
C LEU A 432 -16.27 -5.48 11.88
N ILE A 433 -16.30 -6.09 10.70
CA ILE A 433 -16.10 -7.54 10.51
C ILE A 433 -14.74 -7.98 11.07
N ALA A 434 -13.66 -7.25 10.74
CA ALA A 434 -12.32 -7.51 11.26
C ALA A 434 -12.25 -7.35 12.79
N LEU A 435 -12.89 -6.33 13.35
CA LEU A 435 -12.98 -6.15 14.80
C LEU A 435 -13.76 -7.29 15.46
N GLY A 436 -14.91 -7.68 14.90
CA GLY A 436 -15.71 -8.81 15.36
C GLY A 436 -14.96 -10.13 15.31
N PHE A 437 -14.12 -10.34 14.29
CA PHE A 437 -13.22 -11.48 14.17
C PHE A 437 -12.23 -11.54 15.35
N ILE A 438 -11.51 -10.46 15.65
CA ILE A 438 -10.54 -10.45 16.76
C ILE A 438 -11.23 -10.63 18.12
N VAL A 439 -12.38 -9.99 18.33
CA VAL A 439 -13.20 -10.21 19.54
C VAL A 439 -13.63 -11.67 19.65
N SER A 440 -14.00 -12.32 18.53
CA SER A 440 -14.36 -13.74 18.49
C SER A 440 -13.17 -14.64 18.80
N LEU A 441 -11.96 -14.31 18.31
CA LEU A 441 -10.74 -15.03 18.68
C LEU A 441 -10.45 -14.94 20.18
N PHE A 442 -10.66 -13.77 20.80
CA PHE A 442 -10.52 -13.62 22.25
C PHE A 442 -11.57 -14.41 23.02
N TYR A 443 -12.83 -14.45 22.53
CA TYR A 443 -13.87 -15.29 23.11
C TYR A 443 -13.47 -16.77 23.08
N LEU A 444 -13.06 -17.27 21.91
CA LEU A 444 -12.63 -18.66 21.74
C LEU A 444 -11.41 -18.98 22.60
N GLY A 445 -10.39 -18.12 22.58
CA GLY A 445 -9.19 -18.28 23.41
C GLY A 445 -9.51 -18.34 24.90
N THR A 446 -10.37 -17.44 25.39
CA THR A 446 -10.82 -17.43 26.79
C THR A 446 -11.61 -18.69 27.13
N HIS A 447 -12.53 -19.11 26.24
CA HIS A 447 -13.36 -20.30 26.45
C HIS A 447 -12.52 -21.59 26.53
N TYR A 448 -11.62 -21.82 25.57
CA TYR A 448 -10.79 -23.02 25.55
C TYR A 448 -9.74 -23.03 26.67
N MET A 449 -9.16 -21.87 26.99
CA MET A 449 -8.20 -21.76 28.11
C MET A 449 -8.87 -21.99 29.46
N SER A 450 -10.10 -21.52 29.65
CA SER A 450 -10.90 -21.81 30.86
C SER A 450 -11.18 -23.31 31.00
N LYS A 451 -11.55 -23.98 29.90
CA LYS A 451 -11.80 -25.42 29.88
C LYS A 451 -10.54 -26.24 30.18
N MET A 452 -9.39 -25.83 29.65
CA MET A 452 -8.10 -26.49 29.94
C MET A 452 -7.63 -26.34 31.38
N ARG A 453 -7.97 -25.22 32.04
CA ARG A 453 -7.60 -24.96 33.43
C ARG A 453 -8.51 -25.64 34.47
N GLY A 454 -9.45 -26.49 34.03
CA GLY A 454 -10.38 -27.18 34.93
C GLY A 454 -11.33 -26.24 35.68
N ALA A 455 -11.49 -25.01 35.21
CA ALA A 455 -12.53 -24.13 35.72
C ALA A 455 -13.86 -24.62 35.16
N ASP A 456 -14.52 -25.52 35.90
CA ASP A 456 -15.87 -26.00 35.61
C ASP A 456 -16.77 -24.79 35.38
N MET A 457 -17.19 -24.60 34.13
CA MET A 457 -18.37 -23.82 33.85
C MET A 457 -19.55 -24.60 34.42
N GLN A 458 -19.89 -24.35 35.67
CA GLN A 458 -21.21 -24.70 36.17
C GLN A 458 -22.22 -24.04 35.22
N PRO A 459 -23.08 -24.85 34.55
CA PRO A 459 -23.98 -24.31 33.57
C PRO A 459 -24.96 -23.38 34.27
N LEU A 460 -25.13 -22.20 33.67
CA LEU A 460 -26.17 -21.19 33.94
C LEU A 460 -27.61 -21.75 33.77
N LEU A 461 -27.80 -23.08 33.79
CA LEU A 461 -29.06 -23.80 33.70
C LEU A 461 -29.66 -24.13 35.08
N ALA A 462 -28.90 -23.96 36.18
CA ALA A 462 -29.41 -24.18 37.53
C ALA A 462 -30.07 -22.93 38.16
N ALA A 463 -29.79 -21.72 37.64
CA ALA A 463 -30.35 -20.48 38.16
C ALA A 463 -31.76 -20.17 37.62
N ASP A 464 -32.02 -20.53 36.36
CA ASP A 464 -33.32 -20.31 35.69
C ASP A 464 -34.45 -21.17 36.29
N ALA A 465 -34.09 -22.28 36.95
CA ALA A 465 -35.04 -23.17 37.64
C ALA A 465 -35.40 -22.72 39.07
N LEU A 466 -34.71 -21.71 39.64
CA LEU A 466 -34.83 -21.36 41.06
C LEU A 466 -35.24 -19.89 41.34
N GLY A 467 -35.43 -19.05 40.32
CA GLY A 467 -36.00 -17.71 40.50
C GLY A 467 -35.23 -16.79 41.45
N ILE A 468 -33.93 -17.03 41.66
CA ILE A 468 -33.07 -16.18 42.49
C ILE A 468 -32.54 -15.05 41.62
N GLU A 469 -32.80 -13.80 42.03
CA GLU A 469 -32.35 -12.58 41.36
C GLU A 469 -30.88 -12.66 40.91
N GLU A 470 -30.67 -12.42 39.62
CA GLU A 470 -29.41 -12.59 38.91
C GLU A 470 -28.27 -11.74 39.51
N GLY A 471 -27.38 -12.38 40.27
CA GLY A 471 -26.06 -11.82 40.55
C GLY A 471 -25.28 -11.66 39.25
N LYS A 472 -24.81 -10.44 38.93
CA LYS A 472 -23.98 -10.18 37.73
C LYS A 472 -22.83 -11.20 37.67
N PRO A 473 -22.60 -11.85 36.51
CA PRO A 473 -21.52 -12.82 36.38
C PRO A 473 -20.18 -12.17 36.77
N THR A 474 -19.32 -12.92 37.46
CA THR A 474 -17.98 -12.48 37.89
C THR A 474 -16.89 -13.34 37.24
N GLY A 475 -15.64 -12.85 37.23
CA GLY A 475 -14.50 -13.58 36.67
C GLY A 475 -14.63 -13.89 35.17
N VAL A 476 -14.30 -15.12 34.78
CA VAL A 476 -14.27 -15.56 33.37
C VAL A 476 -15.66 -15.54 32.72
N ALA A 477 -16.71 -15.89 33.48
CA ALA A 477 -18.08 -15.86 32.98
C ALA A 477 -18.51 -14.45 32.56
N ARG A 478 -18.08 -13.43 33.33
CA ARG A 478 -18.28 -12.02 32.98
C ARG A 478 -17.57 -11.65 31.68
N THR A 479 -16.30 -12.01 31.57
CA THR A 479 -15.49 -11.73 30.38
C THR A 479 -16.09 -12.38 29.13
N LEU A 480 -16.52 -13.64 29.21
CA LEU A 480 -17.18 -14.32 28.10
C LEU A 480 -18.53 -13.67 27.74
N SER A 481 -19.32 -13.26 28.74
CA SER A 481 -20.59 -12.55 28.52
C SER A 481 -20.39 -11.19 27.83
N ASP A 482 -19.42 -10.40 28.31
CA ASP A 482 -19.11 -9.10 27.74
C ASP A 482 -18.53 -9.21 26.31
N LEU A 483 -17.64 -10.18 26.09
CA LEU A 483 -17.10 -10.50 24.75
C LEU A 483 -18.22 -10.91 23.79
N HIS A 484 -19.13 -11.80 24.22
CA HIS A 484 -20.25 -12.23 23.39
C HIS A 484 -21.20 -11.06 23.07
N THR A 485 -21.52 -10.22 24.06
CA THR A 485 -22.40 -9.06 23.83
C THR A 485 -21.77 -8.06 22.87
N ALA A 486 -20.49 -7.74 23.05
CA ALA A 486 -19.79 -6.82 22.17
C ALA A 486 -19.57 -7.39 20.78
N GLN A 487 -19.22 -8.68 20.67
CA GLN A 487 -19.17 -9.39 19.40
C GLN A 487 -20.51 -9.25 18.67
N MET A 488 -21.62 -9.56 19.34
CA MET A 488 -22.95 -9.45 18.73
C MET A 488 -23.28 -8.01 18.31
N SER A 489 -22.99 -7.01 19.14
CA SER A 489 -23.20 -5.60 18.78
C SER A 489 -22.39 -5.17 17.56
N VAL A 490 -21.10 -5.53 17.50
CA VAL A 490 -20.22 -5.21 16.38
C VAL A 490 -20.67 -5.91 15.10
N LEU A 491 -21.06 -7.19 15.18
CA LEU A 491 -21.49 -7.97 14.01
C LEU A 491 -22.88 -7.54 13.50
N GLN A 492 -23.77 -7.08 14.38
CA GLN A 492 -25.03 -6.47 13.97
C GLN A 492 -24.80 -5.14 13.24
N LEU A 493 -23.89 -4.30 13.76
CA LEU A 493 -23.52 -3.06 13.09
C LEU A 493 -22.89 -3.37 11.72
N ALA A 494 -21.96 -4.33 11.66
CA ALA A 494 -21.35 -4.79 10.42
C ALA A 494 -22.39 -5.25 9.39
N PHE A 495 -23.36 -6.06 9.81
CA PHE A 495 -24.44 -6.55 8.96
C PHE A 495 -25.26 -5.41 8.34
N TRP A 496 -25.70 -4.45 9.16
CA TRP A 496 -26.49 -3.32 8.67
C TRP A 496 -25.67 -2.39 7.78
N THR A 497 -24.45 -2.05 8.20
CA THR A 497 -23.56 -1.20 7.41
C THR A 497 -23.21 -1.85 6.07
N LEU A 498 -22.90 -3.16 6.04
CA LEU A 498 -22.66 -3.87 4.79
C LEU A 498 -23.89 -3.88 3.90
N GLY A 499 -25.08 -4.13 4.45
CA GLY A 499 -26.34 -4.11 3.70
C GLY A 499 -26.62 -2.74 3.05
N VAL A 500 -26.47 -1.66 3.82
CA VAL A 500 -26.59 -0.29 3.27
C VAL A 500 -25.52 -0.03 2.21
N GLY A 501 -24.28 -0.45 2.45
CA GLY A 501 -23.20 -0.38 1.47
C GLY A 501 -23.58 -1.08 0.16
N THR A 502 -24.01 -2.34 0.21
CA THR A 502 -24.43 -3.11 -0.97
C THR A 502 -25.57 -2.43 -1.73
N LEU A 503 -26.57 -1.87 -1.03
CA LEU A 503 -27.66 -1.13 -1.67
C LEU A 503 -27.18 0.17 -2.35
N LEU A 504 -26.27 0.92 -1.72
CA LEU A 504 -25.64 2.10 -2.33
C LEU A 504 -24.84 1.72 -3.58
N GLY A 505 -24.22 0.54 -3.58
CA GLY A 505 -23.48 0.00 -4.73
C GLY A 505 -24.41 -0.33 -5.88
N ALA A 506 -25.52 -1.03 -5.59
CA ALA A 506 -26.55 -1.34 -6.58
C ALA A 506 -27.16 -0.07 -7.20
N TRP A 507 -27.40 0.96 -6.39
CA TRP A 507 -27.87 2.26 -6.88
C TRP A 507 -26.85 2.96 -7.78
N TRP A 508 -25.56 2.91 -7.41
CA TRP A 508 -24.50 3.45 -8.25
C TRP A 508 -24.33 2.69 -9.58
N ALA A 509 -24.45 1.36 -9.54
CA ALA A 509 -24.38 0.52 -10.73
C ALA A 509 -25.51 0.84 -11.71
N ASP A 510 -26.72 1.10 -11.22
CA ASP A 510 -27.85 1.52 -12.06
C ASP A 510 -27.54 2.84 -12.79
N HIS A 511 -27.02 3.82 -12.05
CA HIS A 511 -26.67 5.12 -12.61
C HIS A 511 -25.49 5.08 -13.60
N SER A 512 -24.53 4.18 -13.38
CA SER A 512 -23.26 4.15 -14.12
C SER A 512 -23.25 3.15 -15.28
N TRP A 513 -23.93 2.02 -15.12
CA TRP A 513 -23.94 0.90 -16.07
C TRP A 513 -25.34 0.58 -16.61
N GLY A 514 -26.37 1.32 -16.19
CA GLY A 514 -27.76 1.14 -16.63
C GLY A 514 -28.44 -0.13 -16.09
N ARG A 515 -27.87 -0.74 -15.03
CA ARG A 515 -28.46 -1.90 -14.35
C ARG A 515 -28.11 -1.92 -12.86
N TRP A 516 -29.08 -2.28 -12.02
CA TRP A 516 -28.93 -2.28 -10.56
C TRP A 516 -28.11 -3.45 -9.98
N TRP A 517 -28.03 -4.59 -10.67
CA TRP A 517 -27.26 -5.77 -10.24
C TRP A 517 -26.94 -6.68 -11.43
N ALA A 518 -25.73 -7.22 -11.48
CA ALA A 518 -25.20 -8.06 -12.56
C ALA A 518 -24.77 -9.46 -12.12
N PHE A 519 -24.77 -9.77 -10.82
CA PHE A 519 -24.18 -10.99 -10.24
C PHE A 519 -22.73 -11.20 -10.65
N ASP A 520 -21.97 -10.11 -10.84
CA ASP A 520 -20.54 -10.23 -11.06
C ASP A 520 -19.87 -10.85 -9.82
N PRO A 521 -18.63 -11.36 -9.95
CA PRO A 521 -17.94 -11.98 -8.82
C PRO A 521 -17.95 -11.13 -7.53
N LYS A 522 -17.74 -9.81 -7.59
CA LYS A 522 -17.73 -8.99 -6.36
C LYS A 522 -19.11 -8.86 -5.77
N GLU A 523 -20.12 -8.54 -6.57
CA GLU A 523 -21.52 -8.47 -6.15
C GLU A 523 -21.98 -9.77 -5.48
N THR A 524 -21.71 -10.91 -6.12
CA THR A 524 -22.10 -12.24 -5.62
C THR A 524 -21.45 -12.55 -4.28
N TRP A 525 -20.13 -12.34 -4.15
CA TRP A 525 -19.41 -12.63 -2.90
C TRP A 525 -19.74 -11.62 -1.79
N ALA A 526 -20.07 -10.38 -2.13
CA ALA A 526 -20.60 -9.42 -1.17
C ALA A 526 -21.96 -9.86 -0.61
N LEU A 527 -22.86 -10.39 -1.47
CA LEU A 527 -24.14 -10.96 -1.04
C LEU A 527 -23.94 -12.20 -0.15
N VAL A 528 -23.03 -13.11 -0.51
CA VAL A 528 -22.69 -14.27 0.31
C VAL A 528 -22.18 -13.84 1.69
N THR A 529 -21.28 -12.86 1.73
CA THR A 529 -20.77 -12.28 2.99
C THR A 529 -21.93 -11.74 3.84
N TRP A 530 -22.84 -10.98 3.24
CA TRP A 530 -24.01 -10.42 3.92
C TRP A 530 -24.94 -11.51 4.49
N ILE A 531 -25.21 -12.58 3.73
CA ILE A 531 -26.01 -13.73 4.19
C ILE A 531 -25.34 -14.47 5.35
N VAL A 532 -24.02 -14.63 5.33
CA VAL A 532 -23.29 -15.27 6.44
C VAL A 532 -23.49 -14.48 7.74
N TYR A 533 -23.38 -13.14 7.69
CA TYR A 533 -23.63 -12.31 8.86
C TYR A 533 -25.12 -12.25 9.25
N LEU A 534 -26.05 -12.35 8.28
CA LEU A 534 -27.48 -12.54 8.56
C LEU A 534 -27.71 -13.82 9.38
N ILE A 535 -27.05 -14.93 9.02
CA ILE A 535 -27.12 -16.18 9.76
C ILE A 535 -26.53 -15.99 11.17
N VAL A 536 -25.36 -15.36 11.30
CA VAL A 536 -24.72 -15.12 12.60
C VAL A 536 -25.67 -14.41 13.57
N ILE A 537 -26.35 -13.34 13.14
CA ILE A 537 -27.23 -12.56 14.01
C ILE A 537 -28.53 -13.29 14.36
N HIS A 538 -29.00 -14.21 13.50
CA HIS A 538 -30.26 -14.96 13.70
C HIS A 538 -30.07 -16.29 14.43
N VAL A 539 -28.86 -16.86 14.42
CA VAL A 539 -28.54 -18.12 15.13
C VAL A 539 -28.89 -18.06 16.63
N ARG A 540 -28.89 -16.87 17.23
CA ARG A 540 -29.33 -16.68 18.63
C ARG A 540 -30.79 -17.07 18.89
N PHE A 541 -31.65 -16.98 17.88
CA PHE A 541 -33.08 -17.33 17.98
C PHE A 541 -33.34 -18.80 17.67
N ALA A 542 -32.36 -19.53 17.15
CA ALA A 542 -32.50 -20.92 16.71
C ALA A 542 -32.31 -21.96 17.82
N GLY A 543 -32.30 -21.55 19.10
CA GLY A 543 -32.21 -22.47 20.24
C GLY A 543 -30.91 -23.27 20.34
N VAL A 544 -29.80 -22.74 19.79
CA VAL A 544 -28.54 -23.48 19.68
C VAL A 544 -27.82 -23.57 21.04
N LYS A 545 -27.28 -24.75 21.35
CA LYS A 545 -26.44 -24.95 22.55
C LYS A 545 -25.18 -24.08 22.44
N ASN A 546 -24.94 -23.22 23.44
CA ASN A 546 -23.82 -22.27 23.52
C ASN A 546 -23.76 -21.26 22.36
N PRO A 547 -24.70 -20.30 22.28
CA PRO A 547 -24.78 -19.34 21.17
C PRO A 547 -23.50 -18.51 20.99
N GLY A 548 -22.79 -18.18 22.07
CA GLY A 548 -21.52 -17.43 21.99
C GLY A 548 -20.42 -18.19 21.24
N LEU A 549 -20.31 -19.50 21.44
CA LEU A 549 -19.28 -20.31 20.76
C LEU A 549 -19.60 -20.48 19.27
N VAL A 550 -20.86 -20.70 18.95
CA VAL A 550 -21.30 -20.88 17.56
C VAL A 550 -21.15 -19.57 16.78
N THR A 551 -21.59 -18.45 17.35
CA THR A 551 -21.45 -17.14 16.70
C THR A 551 -19.99 -16.72 16.55
N ALA A 552 -19.11 -17.06 17.50
CA ALA A 552 -17.68 -16.78 17.38
C ALA A 552 -17.03 -17.54 16.21
N TRP A 553 -17.31 -18.84 16.06
CA TRP A 553 -16.82 -19.61 14.90
C TRP A 553 -17.41 -19.14 13.58
N LEU A 554 -18.71 -18.81 13.54
CA LEU A 554 -19.33 -18.24 12.34
C LEU A 554 -18.73 -16.88 11.98
N SER A 555 -18.36 -16.05 12.96
CA SER A 555 -17.65 -14.79 12.72
C SER A 555 -16.26 -15.02 12.12
N VAL A 556 -15.55 -16.06 12.55
CA VAL A 556 -14.25 -16.45 11.97
C VAL A 556 -14.42 -16.86 10.52
N ILE A 557 -15.38 -17.73 10.22
CA ILE A 557 -15.68 -18.16 8.85
C ILE A 557 -16.10 -16.96 7.98
N GLY A 558 -17.00 -16.11 8.48
CA GLY A 558 -17.46 -14.91 7.78
C GLY A 558 -16.33 -13.93 7.44
N PHE A 559 -15.33 -13.79 8.32
CA PHE A 559 -14.16 -12.97 8.06
C PHE A 559 -13.34 -13.49 6.86
N PHE A 560 -13.12 -14.80 6.76
CA PHE A 560 -12.40 -15.38 5.62
C PHE A 560 -13.18 -15.26 4.30
N ILE A 561 -14.51 -15.35 4.35
CA ILE A 561 -15.38 -15.11 3.19
C ILE A 561 -15.32 -13.63 2.77
N MET A 562 -15.30 -12.70 3.73
CA MET A 562 -15.08 -11.28 3.46
C MET A 562 -13.70 -11.05 2.82
N LEU A 563 -12.62 -11.67 3.36
CA LEU A 563 -11.28 -11.56 2.77
C LEU A 563 -11.23 -12.09 1.33
N TRP A 564 -11.95 -13.17 1.03
CA TRP A 564 -12.09 -13.65 -0.34
C TRP A 564 -12.78 -12.63 -1.25
N THR A 565 -13.82 -11.96 -0.75
CA THR A 565 -14.51 -10.87 -1.48
C THR A 565 -13.56 -9.69 -1.74
N TYR A 566 -12.77 -9.30 -0.74
CA TYR A 566 -11.91 -8.12 -0.78
C TYR A 566 -10.60 -8.32 -1.57
N PHE A 567 -9.92 -9.46 -1.38
CA PHE A 567 -8.66 -9.78 -2.08
C PHE A 567 -8.84 -10.82 -3.19
N GLY A 568 -9.53 -11.92 -2.91
CA GLY A 568 -9.59 -13.09 -3.79
C GLY A 568 -10.24 -12.80 -5.13
N VAL A 569 -11.38 -12.11 -5.13
CA VAL A 569 -12.09 -11.77 -6.38
C VAL A 569 -11.25 -10.90 -7.30
N ASN A 570 -10.52 -9.92 -6.75
CA ASN A 570 -9.68 -9.01 -7.53
C ASN A 570 -8.46 -9.67 -8.17
N LEU A 571 -7.85 -10.63 -7.46
CA LEU A 571 -6.60 -11.24 -7.89
C LEU A 571 -6.82 -12.44 -8.83
N LEU A 572 -7.99 -13.08 -8.78
CA LEU A 572 -8.21 -14.38 -9.40
C LEU A 572 -9.38 -14.42 -10.40
N LEU A 573 -10.26 -13.41 -10.42
CA LEU A 573 -11.43 -13.41 -11.30
C LEU A 573 -11.48 -12.13 -12.14
N PRO A 574 -11.70 -12.22 -13.47
CA PRO A 574 -11.95 -11.05 -14.29
C PRO A 574 -13.29 -10.41 -13.90
N GLY A 575 -13.33 -9.08 -13.76
CA GLY A 575 -14.54 -8.37 -13.38
C GLY A 575 -14.48 -6.86 -13.57
N LEU A 576 -15.66 -6.23 -13.56
CA LEU A 576 -15.86 -4.78 -13.74
C LEU A 576 -15.16 -3.93 -12.67
N HIS A 577 -14.69 -4.57 -11.61
CA HIS A 577 -14.06 -3.97 -10.44
C HIS A 577 -12.54 -4.13 -10.41
N ALA A 578 -11.89 -4.48 -11.52
CA ALA A 578 -10.44 -4.68 -11.62
C ALA A 578 -9.61 -3.43 -11.26
N TYR A 579 -10.24 -2.26 -11.12
CA TYR A 579 -9.62 -1.02 -10.67
C TYR A 579 -9.55 -0.86 -9.14
N ALA A 580 -10.30 -1.67 -8.37
CA ALA A 580 -10.58 -1.47 -6.95
C ALA A 580 -9.83 -2.44 -6.03
#